data_AF-A0A7S4S020-F1
#
_entry.id   AF-A0A7S4S020-F1
#
_cell.length_a   1.000
_cell.length_b   1.000
_cell.length_c   1.000
_cell.angle_alpha   90.00
_cell.angle_beta   90.00
_cell.angle_gamma   90.00
#
_symmetry.space_group_name_H-M   'P 1'
#
loop_
_entity.id
_entity.type
_entity.pdbx_description
1 polymer ?
#
loop_
_entity_poly.entity_id
_entity_poly.type
_entity_poly.pdbx_seq_one_letter_code
_entity_poly.pdbx_strand_id
1 'polypeptide(L)'
;RSGFNAVIRAWADVGGAKGIQKAELLLKLMDELYQSCTTNFSADSATYSVIISALAKSTKDGAAVRAQELLDQMDSKGLVDTIAFNATISAWAKSKKPDKAEKAHSLLQKMADLHNTGDSNVTVDIVSYNTVLNACAFTRGGAEDKKKALLIAEDTFRRIQESKDLAPQELTYATMMKAYTNLAGNREDKIDMIRPIFAECAERGLVGNMVLKEIRYSLSEDQQKSLFESVTKVGNTNAGRIPNDWSRNVSRKYQ
;
A
#
# COMPACT_ATOMS: atom_id res chain seq x y z
N ARG A 1 -32.90 -2.63 -4.56
CA ARG A 1 -31.45 -2.90 -4.59
C ARG A 1 -30.67 -1.96 -5.51
N SER A 2 -30.92 -1.93 -6.82
CA SER A 2 -30.17 -1.07 -7.79
C SER A 2 -30.22 0.43 -7.49
N GLY A 3 -31.37 0.95 -7.07
CA GLY A 3 -31.52 2.38 -6.70
C GLY A 3 -30.67 2.79 -5.50
N PHE A 4 -30.64 1.99 -4.43
CA PHE A 4 -29.82 2.27 -3.25
C PHE A 4 -28.33 2.27 -3.58
N ASN A 5 -27.85 1.30 -4.36
CA ASN A 5 -26.45 1.22 -4.77
C ASN A 5 -26.05 2.43 -5.64
N ALA A 6 -26.95 2.91 -6.51
CA ALA A 6 -26.70 4.11 -7.31
C ALA A 6 -26.60 5.37 -6.43
N VAL A 7 -27.48 5.51 -5.44
CA VAL A 7 -27.43 6.62 -4.48
C VAL A 7 -26.15 6.53 -3.64
N ILE A 8 -25.84 5.37 -3.06
CA ILE A 8 -24.61 5.19 -2.26
C ILE A 8 -23.36 5.55 -3.07
N ARG A 9 -23.28 5.10 -4.33
CA ARG A 9 -22.18 5.50 -5.23
C ARG A 9 -22.13 7.00 -5.46
N ALA A 10 -23.27 7.63 -5.82
CA ALA A 10 -23.30 9.07 -6.05
C ALA A 10 -22.83 9.85 -4.81
N TRP A 11 -23.23 9.44 -3.61
CA TRP A 11 -22.84 10.10 -2.36
C TRP A 11 -21.38 9.84 -1.98
N ALA A 12 -20.88 8.63 -2.25
CA ALA A 12 -19.48 8.25 -2.08
C ALA A 12 -18.56 8.99 -3.07
N ASP A 13 -19.02 9.20 -4.30
CA ASP A 13 -18.29 9.83 -5.40
C ASP A 13 -18.26 11.36 -5.29
N VAL A 14 -19.38 11.99 -4.89
CA VAL A 14 -19.42 13.43 -4.53
C VAL A 14 -18.37 13.73 -3.45
N GLY A 15 -18.05 12.73 -2.63
CA GLY A 15 -16.97 12.80 -1.66
C GLY A 15 -17.30 13.72 -0.49
N GLY A 16 -16.36 13.81 0.44
CA GLY A 16 -16.53 14.59 1.65
C GLY A 16 -17.39 13.90 2.70
N ALA A 17 -17.28 14.37 3.93
CA ALA A 17 -17.76 13.62 5.09
C ALA A 17 -19.27 13.49 5.19
N LYS A 18 -20.02 14.50 4.72
CA LYS A 18 -21.48 14.44 4.67
C LYS A 18 -21.96 13.42 3.64
N GLY A 19 -21.20 13.25 2.55
CA GLY A 19 -21.41 12.22 1.51
C GLY A 19 -21.30 10.83 2.11
N ILE A 20 -20.15 10.55 2.73
CA ILE A 20 -19.85 9.27 3.37
C ILE A 20 -20.85 8.95 4.49
N GLN A 21 -21.14 9.89 5.40
CA GLN A 21 -22.09 9.66 6.49
C GLN A 21 -23.48 9.26 5.98
N LYS A 22 -23.96 9.88 4.90
CA LYS A 22 -25.27 9.55 4.33
C LYS A 22 -25.24 8.23 3.57
N ALA A 23 -24.13 7.88 2.92
CA ALA A 23 -23.93 6.55 2.35
C ALA A 23 -23.95 5.45 3.44
N GLU A 24 -23.33 5.69 4.60
CA GLU A 24 -23.35 4.76 5.75
C GLU A 24 -24.73 4.63 6.40
N LEU A 25 -25.48 5.73 6.53
CA LEU A 25 -26.86 5.69 7.01
C LEU A 25 -27.76 4.88 6.07
N LEU A 26 -27.58 5.04 4.76
CA LEU A 26 -28.30 4.24 3.77
C LEU A 26 -27.91 2.76 3.83
N LEU A 27 -26.63 2.45 4.03
CA LEU A 27 -26.17 1.08 4.24
C LEU A 27 -26.84 0.45 5.47
N LYS A 28 -26.88 1.17 6.60
CA LYS A 28 -27.52 0.69 7.83
C LYS A 28 -29.03 0.47 7.63
N LEU A 29 -29.71 1.39 6.93
CA LEU A 29 -31.11 1.24 6.58
C LEU A 29 -31.36 0.02 5.69
N MET A 30 -30.47 -0.28 4.73
CA MET A 30 -30.57 -1.49 3.91
C MET A 30 -30.48 -2.76 4.75
N ASP A 31 -29.59 -2.80 5.74
CA ASP A 31 -29.46 -3.94 6.65
C ASP A 31 -30.69 -4.09 7.57
N GLU A 32 -31.23 -3.00 8.11
CA GLU A 32 -32.45 -3.00 8.93
C GLU A 32 -33.69 -3.43 8.13
N LEU A 33 -33.80 -3.00 6.87
CA LEU A 33 -34.87 -3.42 5.96
C LEU A 33 -34.74 -4.90 5.58
N TYR A 34 -33.51 -5.41 5.41
CA TYR A 34 -33.28 -6.84 5.17
C TYR A 34 -33.67 -7.70 6.37
N GLN A 35 -33.42 -7.24 7.60
CA GLN A 35 -33.82 -7.95 8.81
C GLN A 35 -35.34 -7.94 9.06
N SER A 36 -36.04 -6.87 8.62
CA SER A 36 -37.47 -6.68 8.87
C SER A 36 -38.40 -7.15 7.74
N CYS A 37 -37.90 -7.34 6.52
CA CYS A 37 -38.71 -7.68 5.36
C CYS A 37 -38.15 -8.90 4.60
N THR A 38 -39.02 -9.73 4.01
CA THR A 38 -38.67 -10.86 3.13
C THR A 38 -38.20 -10.43 1.72
N THR A 39 -37.83 -9.17 1.52
CA THR A 39 -37.45 -8.62 0.21
C THR A 39 -35.93 -8.44 0.11
N ASN A 40 -35.39 -8.64 -1.10
CA ASN A 40 -33.94 -8.76 -1.37
C ASN A 40 -33.22 -7.38 -1.39
N PHE A 41 -33.18 -6.71 -0.24
CA PHE A 41 -32.50 -5.41 -0.01
C PHE A 41 -31.12 -5.53 0.63
N SER A 42 -30.60 -6.74 0.81
CA SER A 42 -29.27 -6.98 1.41
C SER A 42 -28.17 -6.20 0.67
N ALA A 43 -27.31 -5.53 1.44
CA ALA A 43 -26.11 -4.91 0.92
C ALA A 43 -25.15 -5.99 0.41
N ASP A 44 -24.58 -5.76 -0.77
CA ASP A 44 -23.63 -6.69 -1.38
C ASP A 44 -22.19 -6.17 -1.28
N SER A 45 -21.25 -7.02 -1.73
CA SER A 45 -19.82 -6.69 -1.75
C SER A 45 -19.54 -5.32 -2.35
N ALA A 46 -20.20 -5.00 -3.46
CA ALA A 46 -19.99 -3.74 -4.17
C ALA A 46 -20.47 -2.53 -3.35
N THR A 47 -21.57 -2.64 -2.60
CA THR A 47 -22.06 -1.56 -1.72
C THR A 47 -21.02 -1.23 -0.65
N TYR A 48 -20.46 -2.24 0.02
CA TYR A 48 -19.41 -2.06 1.03
C TYR A 48 -18.13 -1.48 0.42
N SER A 49 -17.61 -2.10 -0.65
CA SER A 49 -16.37 -1.71 -1.32
C SER A 49 -16.38 -0.25 -1.77
N VAL A 50 -17.53 0.27 -2.22
CA VAL A 50 -17.70 1.69 -2.60
C VAL A 50 -17.52 2.63 -1.41
N ILE A 51 -18.16 2.33 -0.27
CA ILE A 51 -18.08 3.18 0.93
C ILE A 51 -16.67 3.13 1.52
N ILE A 52 -16.07 1.94 1.61
CA ILE A 52 -14.69 1.74 2.07
C ILE A 52 -13.72 2.50 1.16
N SER A 53 -13.90 2.44 -0.17
CA SER A 53 -13.08 3.20 -1.12
C SER A 53 -13.21 4.71 -0.95
N ALA A 54 -14.40 5.21 -0.63
CA ALA A 54 -14.59 6.63 -0.32
C ALA A 54 -13.92 7.03 1.01
N LEU A 55 -13.99 6.18 2.04
CA LEU A 55 -13.26 6.36 3.29
C LEU A 55 -11.74 6.39 3.07
N ALA A 56 -11.21 5.54 2.20
CA ALA A 56 -9.80 5.50 1.84
C ALA A 56 -9.30 6.76 1.09
N LYS A 57 -10.22 7.53 0.49
CA LYS A 57 -9.93 8.84 -0.13
C LYS A 57 -10.11 10.01 0.85
N SER A 58 -10.79 9.79 1.97
CA SER A 58 -11.04 10.80 2.99
C SER A 58 -9.77 11.16 3.74
N THR A 59 -9.58 12.44 4.02
CA THR A 59 -8.49 12.97 4.86
C THR A 59 -8.89 13.10 6.34
N LYS A 60 -10.11 12.70 6.70
CA LYS A 60 -10.62 12.81 8.06
C LYS A 60 -9.95 11.82 9.00
N ASP A 61 -9.69 12.28 10.22
CA ASP A 61 -9.29 11.41 11.32
C ASP A 61 -10.41 10.40 11.60
N GLY A 62 -10.04 9.14 11.81
CA GLY A 62 -10.99 8.04 12.03
C GLY A 62 -11.48 7.32 10.77
N ALA A 63 -11.20 7.83 9.56
CA ALA A 63 -11.63 7.18 8.32
C ALA A 63 -11.09 5.75 8.18
N ALA A 64 -9.84 5.50 8.60
CA ALA A 64 -9.23 4.17 8.58
C ALA A 64 -9.91 3.19 9.55
N VAL A 65 -10.25 3.66 10.76
CA VAL A 65 -10.98 2.84 11.76
C VAL A 65 -12.36 2.49 11.23
N ARG A 66 -13.04 3.46 10.61
CA ARG A 66 -14.36 3.22 10.03
C ARG A 66 -14.32 2.27 8.83
N ALA A 67 -13.30 2.38 7.99
CA ALA A 67 -13.07 1.45 6.88
C ALA A 67 -12.87 0.02 7.40
N GLN A 68 -12.11 -0.15 8.50
CA GLN A 68 -11.92 -1.42 9.17
C GLN A 68 -13.25 -1.99 9.69
N GLU A 69 -14.05 -1.20 10.39
CA GLU A 69 -15.34 -1.65 10.94
C GLU A 69 -16.29 -2.14 9.83
N LEU A 70 -16.30 -1.48 8.67
CA LEU A 70 -17.10 -1.90 7.52
C LEU A 70 -16.54 -3.17 6.88
N LEU A 71 -15.22 -3.32 6.81
CA LEU A 71 -14.58 -4.54 6.33
C LEU A 71 -14.88 -5.73 7.25
N ASP A 72 -14.84 -5.54 8.57
CA ASP A 72 -15.15 -6.59 9.56
C ASP A 72 -16.63 -7.03 9.47
N GLN A 73 -17.55 -6.08 9.23
CA GLN A 73 -18.95 -6.39 8.94
C GLN A 73 -19.11 -7.18 7.64
N MET A 74 -18.41 -6.76 6.58
CA MET A 74 -18.41 -7.44 5.28
C MET A 74 -17.86 -8.88 5.42
N ASP A 75 -16.85 -9.07 6.25
CA ASP A 75 -16.23 -10.38 6.55
C ASP A 75 -17.18 -11.29 7.30
N SER A 76 -17.88 -10.79 8.32
CA SER A 76 -18.91 -11.55 9.04
C SER A 76 -20.06 -12.04 8.15
N LYS A 77 -20.27 -11.37 7.01
CA LYS A 77 -21.28 -11.72 6.01
C LYS A 77 -20.74 -12.62 4.89
N GLY A 78 -19.44 -12.95 4.90
CA GLY A 78 -18.77 -13.70 3.82
C GLY A 78 -18.76 -12.93 2.49
N LEU A 79 -18.76 -11.60 2.55
CA LEU A 79 -18.85 -10.73 1.38
C LEU A 79 -17.52 -10.08 1.01
N VAL A 80 -16.43 -10.36 1.73
CA VAL A 80 -15.14 -9.67 1.50
C VAL A 80 -14.60 -9.91 0.10
N ASP A 81 -13.99 -8.86 -0.46
CA ASP A 81 -13.34 -8.91 -1.76
C ASP A 81 -12.01 -8.17 -1.72
N THR A 82 -11.22 -8.39 -2.77
CA THR A 82 -9.92 -7.74 -2.98
C THR A 82 -9.99 -6.21 -2.92
N ILE A 83 -11.10 -5.61 -3.40
CA ILE A 83 -11.27 -4.16 -3.46
C ILE A 83 -11.42 -3.58 -2.04
N ALA A 84 -12.25 -4.19 -1.21
CA ALA A 84 -12.47 -3.78 0.17
C ALA A 84 -11.21 -3.90 1.03
N PHE A 85 -10.44 -4.99 0.86
CA PHE A 85 -9.14 -5.14 1.53
C PHE A 85 -8.16 -4.03 1.10
N ASN A 86 -7.93 -3.87 -0.20
CA ASN A 86 -7.00 -2.86 -0.71
C ASN A 86 -7.40 -1.43 -0.32
N ALA A 87 -8.70 -1.13 -0.33
CA ALA A 87 -9.21 0.17 0.11
C ALA A 87 -8.97 0.39 1.62
N THR A 88 -9.23 -0.61 2.47
CA THR A 88 -8.98 -0.50 3.91
C THR A 88 -7.49 -0.37 4.24
N ILE A 89 -6.62 -1.16 3.58
CA ILE A 89 -5.16 -1.04 3.70
C ILE A 89 -4.71 0.37 3.28
N SER A 90 -5.26 0.90 2.17
CA SER A 90 -4.97 2.27 1.74
C SER A 90 -5.46 3.32 2.73
N ALA A 91 -6.60 3.12 3.39
CA ALA A 91 -7.11 4.02 4.41
C ALA A 91 -6.16 4.08 5.61
N TRP A 92 -5.69 2.92 6.09
CA TRP A 92 -4.68 2.84 7.14
C TRP A 92 -3.37 3.51 6.74
N ALA A 93 -2.84 3.23 5.54
CA ALA A 93 -1.58 3.80 5.05
C ALA A 93 -1.58 5.34 5.04
N LYS A 94 -2.73 5.95 4.69
CA LYS A 94 -2.94 7.41 4.67
C LYS A 94 -3.28 8.01 6.03
N SER A 95 -3.59 7.19 7.03
CA SER A 95 -3.92 7.67 8.37
C SER A 95 -2.71 8.29 9.06
N LYS A 96 -2.99 9.11 10.08
CA LYS A 96 -1.97 9.68 10.99
C LYS A 96 -1.73 8.82 12.23
N LYS A 97 -2.32 7.63 12.29
CA LYS A 97 -2.24 6.76 13.45
C LYS A 97 -0.84 6.10 13.52
N PRO A 98 -0.24 5.96 14.71
CA PRO A 98 1.10 5.37 14.86
C PRO A 98 1.10 3.87 14.52
N ASP A 99 0.01 3.16 14.82
CA ASP A 99 -0.17 1.73 14.57
C ASP A 99 -0.56 1.39 13.11
N LYS A 100 -0.52 2.37 12.20
CA LYS A 100 -0.98 2.16 10.81
C LYS A 100 -0.24 1.07 10.06
N ALA A 101 1.05 0.88 10.33
CA ALA A 101 1.85 -0.17 9.72
C ALA A 101 1.39 -1.56 10.20
N GLU A 102 1.18 -1.70 11.51
CA GLU A 102 0.68 -2.94 12.13
C GLU A 102 -0.71 -3.30 11.60
N LYS A 103 -1.61 -2.32 11.52
CA LYS A 103 -2.96 -2.52 10.99
C LYS A 103 -2.96 -2.89 9.51
N ALA A 104 -2.22 -2.16 8.67
CA ALA A 104 -2.11 -2.45 7.25
C ALA A 104 -1.51 -3.85 6.99
N HIS A 105 -0.49 -4.24 7.77
CA HIS A 105 0.13 -5.56 7.67
C HIS A 105 -0.80 -6.69 8.13
N SER A 106 -1.53 -6.52 9.23
CA SER A 106 -2.49 -7.52 9.70
C SER A 106 -3.59 -7.81 8.66
N LEU A 107 -4.04 -6.78 7.94
CA LEU A 107 -4.99 -6.93 6.84
C LEU A 107 -4.38 -7.67 5.64
N LEU A 108 -3.13 -7.36 5.29
CA LEU A 108 -2.41 -8.07 4.23
C LEU A 108 -2.20 -9.55 4.57
N GLN A 109 -1.90 -9.87 5.83
CA GLN A 109 -1.77 -11.25 6.30
C GLN A 109 -3.11 -11.99 6.18
N LYS A 110 -4.20 -11.40 6.66
CA LYS A 110 -5.54 -11.98 6.51
C LYS A 110 -5.92 -12.20 5.03
N MET A 111 -5.61 -11.22 4.18
CA MET A 111 -5.84 -11.30 2.74
C MET A 111 -5.02 -12.44 2.10
N ALA A 112 -3.77 -12.64 2.52
CA ALA A 112 -2.92 -13.73 2.07
C ALA A 112 -3.44 -15.10 2.54
N ASP A 113 -3.91 -15.19 3.78
CA ASP A 113 -4.47 -16.43 4.32
C ASP A 113 -5.74 -16.85 3.54
N LEU A 114 -6.65 -15.91 3.27
CA LEU A 114 -7.85 -16.16 2.45
C LEU A 114 -7.52 -16.56 1.02
N HIS A 115 -6.53 -15.89 0.41
CA HIS A 115 -6.07 -16.23 -0.93
C HIS A 115 -5.49 -17.66 -0.97
N ASN A 116 -4.69 -18.04 0.03
CA ASN A 116 -4.06 -19.35 0.12
C ASN A 116 -5.05 -20.49 0.44
N THR A 117 -6.15 -20.20 1.14
CA THR A 117 -7.23 -21.18 1.37
C THR A 117 -8.17 -21.33 0.18
N GLY A 118 -7.94 -20.57 -0.91
CA GLY A 118 -8.65 -20.71 -2.18
C GLY A 118 -9.90 -19.84 -2.32
N ASP A 119 -10.05 -18.79 -1.51
CA ASP A 119 -11.12 -17.81 -1.72
C ASP A 119 -10.88 -17.01 -3.01
N SER A 120 -11.64 -17.33 -4.06
CA SER A 120 -11.51 -16.67 -5.36
C SER A 120 -11.88 -15.19 -5.37
N ASN A 121 -12.53 -14.68 -4.32
CA ASN A 121 -12.88 -13.25 -4.23
C ASN A 121 -11.72 -12.39 -3.71
N VAL A 122 -10.72 -13.03 -3.09
CA VAL A 122 -9.60 -12.36 -2.43
C VAL A 122 -8.28 -12.81 -3.06
N THR A 123 -7.59 -11.87 -3.70
CA THR A 123 -6.28 -12.10 -4.33
C THR A 123 -5.31 -11.04 -3.87
N VAL A 124 -4.23 -11.45 -3.21
CA VAL A 124 -3.16 -10.52 -2.86
C VAL A 124 -2.39 -10.17 -4.13
N ASP A 125 -2.22 -8.87 -4.38
CA ASP A 125 -1.47 -8.37 -5.52
C ASP A 125 -0.31 -7.45 -5.09
N ILE A 126 0.47 -7.02 -6.07
CA ILE A 126 1.60 -6.10 -5.84
C ILE A 126 1.14 -4.74 -5.26
N VAL A 127 -0.10 -4.34 -5.49
CA VAL A 127 -0.68 -3.10 -4.95
C VAL A 127 -0.93 -3.26 -3.45
N SER A 128 -1.44 -4.40 -2.99
CA SER A 128 -1.63 -4.71 -1.56
C SER A 128 -0.30 -4.59 -0.79
N TYR A 129 0.75 -5.24 -1.30
CA TYR A 129 2.09 -5.20 -0.72
C TYR A 129 2.71 -3.80 -0.74
N ASN A 130 2.69 -3.11 -1.88
CA ASN A 130 3.22 -1.75 -2.00
C ASN A 130 2.49 -0.76 -1.08
N THR A 131 1.19 -0.96 -0.85
CA THR A 131 0.40 -0.12 0.05
C THR A 131 0.82 -0.30 1.51
N VAL A 132 1.11 -1.53 1.94
CA VAL A 132 1.68 -1.80 3.28
C VAL A 132 3.08 -1.22 3.41
N LEU A 133 3.97 -1.42 2.42
CA LEU A 133 5.30 -0.80 2.42
C LEU A 133 5.21 0.73 2.54
N ASN A 134 4.27 1.34 1.84
CA ASN A 134 4.02 2.77 1.92
C ASN A 134 3.47 3.18 3.31
N ALA A 135 2.61 2.37 3.93
CA ALA A 135 2.17 2.60 5.31
C ALA A 135 3.39 2.67 6.26
N CYS A 136 4.31 1.70 6.16
CA CYS A 136 5.54 1.65 6.94
C CYS A 136 6.44 2.85 6.68
N ALA A 137 6.73 3.16 5.41
CA ALA A 137 7.64 4.23 5.03
C ALA A 137 7.20 5.61 5.54
N PHE A 138 5.90 5.79 5.80
CA PHE A 138 5.33 7.03 6.32
C PHE A 138 4.91 6.93 7.80
N THR A 139 5.26 5.87 8.51
CA THR A 139 5.02 5.76 9.96
C THR A 139 5.75 6.87 10.71
N ARG A 140 5.02 7.50 11.63
CA ARG A 140 5.52 8.54 12.53
C ARG A 140 5.31 8.04 13.94
N GLY A 141 6.17 8.47 14.86
CA GLY A 141 6.10 8.03 16.26
C GLY A 141 7.48 7.95 16.88
N GLY A 142 7.56 7.24 18.00
CA GLY A 142 8.79 6.99 18.73
C GLY A 142 9.68 5.97 18.04
N ALA A 143 10.84 5.68 18.66
CA ALA A 143 11.79 4.70 18.15
C ALA A 143 11.16 3.30 18.01
N GLU A 144 10.29 2.91 18.95
CA GLU A 144 9.59 1.62 18.90
C GLU A 144 8.61 1.52 17.72
N ASP A 145 7.81 2.55 17.46
CA ASP A 145 6.89 2.57 16.32
C ASP A 145 7.64 2.47 15.00
N LYS A 146 8.77 3.19 14.89
CA LYS A 146 9.63 3.15 13.69
C LYS A 146 10.30 1.80 13.52
N LYS A 147 10.80 1.20 14.61
CA LYS A 147 11.43 -0.12 14.60
C LYS A 147 10.43 -1.20 14.16
N LYS A 148 9.21 -1.18 14.70
CA LYS A 148 8.14 -2.09 14.26
C LYS A 148 7.80 -1.90 12.79
N ALA A 149 7.60 -0.65 12.35
CA ALA A 149 7.31 -0.36 10.94
C ALA A 149 8.45 -0.83 10.01
N LEU A 150 9.70 -0.75 10.46
CA LEU A 150 10.86 -1.21 9.71
C LEU A 150 10.86 -2.74 9.56
N LEU A 151 10.62 -3.48 10.65
CA LEU A 151 10.51 -4.94 10.62
C LEU A 151 9.37 -5.40 9.69
N ILE A 152 8.23 -4.71 9.75
CA ILE A 152 7.10 -4.98 8.84
C ILE A 152 7.48 -4.68 7.39
N ALA A 153 8.19 -3.59 7.12
CA ALA A 153 8.63 -3.26 5.76
C ALA A 153 9.57 -4.34 5.20
N GLU A 154 10.52 -4.83 6.01
CA GLU A 154 11.45 -5.90 5.62
C GLU A 154 10.75 -7.24 5.38
N ASP A 155 9.80 -7.64 6.24
CA ASP A 155 8.96 -8.83 6.01
C ASP A 155 8.12 -8.69 4.74
N THR A 156 7.48 -7.53 4.55
CA THR A 156 6.63 -7.26 3.39
C THR A 156 7.45 -7.30 2.10
N PHE A 157 8.62 -6.68 2.07
CA PHE A 157 9.50 -6.69 0.91
C PHE A 157 10.03 -8.10 0.59
N ARG A 158 10.47 -8.85 1.61
CA ARG A 158 10.93 -10.23 1.47
C ARG A 158 9.86 -11.14 0.86
N ARG A 159 8.61 -11.03 1.33
CA ARG A 159 7.48 -11.80 0.79
C ARG A 159 7.24 -11.52 -0.70
N ILE A 160 7.46 -10.29 -1.17
CA ILE A 160 7.39 -9.97 -2.60
C ILE A 160 8.54 -10.63 -3.37
N GLN A 161 9.76 -10.62 -2.80
CA GLN A 161 10.93 -11.24 -3.44
C GLN A 161 10.83 -12.77 -3.53
N GLU A 162 10.25 -13.41 -2.52
CA GLU A 162 10.08 -14.87 -2.43
C GLU A 162 8.82 -15.37 -3.15
N SER A 163 7.94 -14.47 -3.59
CA SER A 163 6.72 -14.83 -4.30
C SER A 163 7.02 -15.43 -5.68
N LYS A 164 6.25 -16.46 -6.04
CA LYS A 164 6.30 -17.06 -7.39
C LYS A 164 5.46 -16.28 -8.40
N ASP A 165 4.43 -15.60 -7.92
CA ASP A 165 3.41 -14.94 -8.76
C ASP A 165 3.62 -13.42 -8.83
N LEU A 166 4.36 -12.85 -7.88
CA LEU A 166 4.64 -11.43 -7.79
C LEU A 166 6.14 -11.17 -7.96
N ALA A 167 6.47 -10.00 -8.50
CA ALA A 167 7.85 -9.52 -8.59
C ALA A 167 7.92 -8.06 -8.13
N PRO A 168 8.99 -7.65 -7.43
CA PRO A 168 9.22 -6.25 -7.09
C PRO A 168 9.22 -5.37 -8.35
N GLN A 169 8.57 -4.20 -8.26
CA GLN A 169 8.56 -3.18 -9.31
C GLN A 169 9.41 -1.97 -8.89
N GLU A 170 9.64 -1.01 -9.79
CA GLU A 170 10.35 0.25 -9.46
C GLU A 170 9.78 0.90 -8.18
N LEU A 171 8.45 1.00 -8.08
CA LEU A 171 7.76 1.56 -6.91
C LEU A 171 8.09 0.79 -5.63
N THR A 172 8.20 -0.54 -5.69
CA THR A 172 8.53 -1.40 -4.55
C THR A 172 9.92 -1.05 -4.00
N TYR A 173 10.92 -0.96 -4.88
CA TYR A 173 12.28 -0.58 -4.50
C TYR A 173 12.35 0.84 -3.94
N ALA A 174 11.75 1.81 -4.64
CA ALA A 174 11.73 3.21 -4.19
C ALA A 174 11.07 3.35 -2.82
N THR A 175 9.97 2.62 -2.58
CA THR A 175 9.25 2.66 -1.29
C THR A 175 10.04 1.98 -0.18
N MET A 176 10.75 0.88 -0.46
CA MET A 176 11.60 0.22 0.52
C MET A 176 12.80 1.09 0.92
N MET A 177 13.48 1.73 -0.05
CA MET A 177 14.56 2.70 0.24
C MET A 177 14.04 3.86 1.08
N LYS A 178 12.86 4.38 0.75
CA LYS A 178 12.20 5.42 1.54
C LYS A 178 11.89 4.98 2.98
N ALA A 179 11.51 3.73 3.18
CA ALA A 179 11.30 3.17 4.51
C ALA A 179 12.60 3.20 5.32
N TYR A 180 13.73 2.77 4.73
CA TYR A 180 15.04 2.94 5.38
C TYR A 180 15.36 4.40 5.69
N THR A 181 15.10 5.32 4.74
CA THR A 181 15.37 6.75 4.95
C THR A 181 14.59 7.36 6.12
N ASN A 182 13.33 6.97 6.30
CA ASN A 182 12.45 7.57 7.32
C ASN A 182 12.49 6.84 8.67
N LEU A 183 12.78 5.54 8.67
CA LEU A 183 12.70 4.68 9.85
C LEU A 183 14.07 4.39 10.47
N ALA A 184 15.15 4.33 9.67
CA ALA A 184 16.50 4.17 10.21
C ALA A 184 16.94 5.47 10.92
N GLY A 185 17.38 5.33 12.18
CA GLY A 185 17.65 6.46 13.06
C GLY A 185 18.83 7.34 12.63
N ASN A 186 19.95 6.75 12.22
CA ASN A 186 21.18 7.45 11.82
C ASN A 186 21.35 7.46 10.28
N ARG A 187 22.25 8.31 9.75
CA ARG A 187 22.49 8.41 8.29
C ARG A 187 23.48 7.38 7.74
N GLU A 188 24.39 6.89 8.58
CA GLU A 188 25.40 5.92 8.16
C GLU A 188 24.80 4.53 7.97
N ASP A 189 23.89 4.06 8.83
CA ASP A 189 23.22 2.77 8.61
C ASP A 189 22.33 2.81 7.35
N LYS A 190 21.82 4.00 6.98
CA LYS A 190 20.94 4.13 5.79
C LYS A 190 21.62 3.72 4.50
N ILE A 191 22.86 4.14 4.26
CA ILE A 191 23.55 3.79 3.00
C ILE A 191 23.81 2.28 2.94
N ASP A 192 24.16 1.66 4.07
CA ASP A 192 24.42 0.23 4.15
C ASP A 192 23.14 -0.61 3.96
N MET A 193 21.99 -0.08 4.39
CA MET A 193 20.68 -0.69 4.11
C MET A 193 20.20 -0.45 2.66
N ILE A 194 20.43 0.74 2.10
CA ILE A 194 19.99 1.12 0.75
C ILE A 194 20.83 0.40 -0.32
N ARG A 195 22.13 0.21 -0.10
CA ARG A 195 23.07 -0.37 -1.07
C ARG A 195 22.62 -1.72 -1.63
N PRO A 196 22.30 -2.76 -0.82
CA PRO A 196 21.86 -4.05 -1.37
C PRO A 196 20.55 -3.94 -2.15
N ILE A 197 19.60 -3.12 -1.68
CA ILE A 197 18.32 -2.90 -2.36
C ILE A 197 18.52 -2.20 -3.71
N PHE A 198 19.43 -1.22 -3.78
CA PHE A 198 19.76 -0.52 -5.02
C PHE A 198 20.50 -1.43 -6.01
N ALA A 199 21.42 -2.26 -5.52
CA ALA A 199 22.14 -3.22 -6.35
C ALA A 199 21.17 -4.22 -7.01
N GLU A 200 20.23 -4.80 -6.24
CA GLU A 200 19.21 -5.70 -6.80
C GLU A 200 18.30 -4.97 -7.81
N CYS A 201 17.88 -3.73 -7.50
CA CYS A 201 17.08 -2.92 -8.40
C CYS A 201 17.80 -2.65 -9.73
N ALA A 202 19.10 -2.35 -9.69
CA ALA A 202 19.95 -2.14 -10.85
C ALA A 202 20.14 -3.42 -11.67
N GLU A 203 20.35 -4.56 -11.01
CA GLU A 203 20.44 -5.86 -11.67
C GLU A 203 19.14 -6.23 -12.38
N ARG A 204 17.99 -5.94 -11.76
CA ARG A 204 16.68 -6.14 -12.39
C ARG A 204 16.35 -5.11 -13.46
N GLY A 205 17.15 -4.05 -13.63
CA GLY A 205 16.91 -3.02 -14.62
C GLY A 205 15.72 -2.11 -14.29
N LEU A 206 15.44 -1.90 -12.99
CA LEU A 206 14.28 -1.17 -12.48
C LEU A 206 14.64 0.20 -11.86
N VAL A 207 15.85 0.70 -12.10
CA VAL A 207 16.28 2.03 -11.63
C VAL A 207 15.69 3.10 -12.53
N GLY A 208 14.48 3.55 -12.18
CA GLY A 208 13.80 4.67 -12.82
C GLY A 208 13.86 5.97 -12.02
N ASN A 209 13.07 6.95 -12.45
CA ASN A 209 13.03 8.29 -11.86
C ASN A 209 12.61 8.27 -10.38
N MET A 210 11.77 7.32 -9.95
CA MET A 210 11.33 7.24 -8.54
C MET A 210 12.49 6.83 -7.63
N VAL A 211 13.25 5.81 -8.06
CA VAL A 211 14.44 5.33 -7.33
C VAL A 211 15.50 6.43 -7.27
N LEU A 212 15.81 7.06 -8.41
CA LEU A 212 16.81 8.14 -8.45
C LEU A 212 16.44 9.34 -7.58
N LYS A 213 15.15 9.72 -7.54
CA LYS A 213 14.68 10.79 -6.68
C LYS A 213 14.84 10.44 -5.20
N GLU A 214 14.55 9.20 -4.82
CA GLU A 214 14.72 8.75 -3.43
C GLU A 214 16.19 8.71 -3.02
N ILE A 215 17.09 8.23 -3.89
CA ILE A 215 18.54 8.26 -3.66
C ILE A 215 19.05 9.68 -3.46
N ARG A 216 18.67 10.62 -4.33
CA ARG A 216 19.05 12.05 -4.22
C ARG A 216 18.53 12.71 -2.95
N TYR A 217 17.36 12.29 -2.48
CA TYR A 217 16.78 12.80 -1.24
C TYR A 217 17.48 12.25 0.00
N SER A 218 17.90 10.98 -0.06
CA SER A 218 18.36 10.22 1.12
C SER A 218 19.86 10.32 1.38
N LEU A 219 20.67 10.53 0.34
CA LEU A 219 22.12 10.43 0.38
C LEU A 219 22.82 11.72 -0.08
N SER A 220 23.98 12.05 0.50
CA SER A 220 24.85 13.13 0.02
C SER A 220 25.42 12.82 -1.37
N GLU A 221 25.95 13.81 -2.09
CA GLU A 221 26.57 13.59 -3.41
C GLU A 221 27.71 12.57 -3.36
N ASP A 222 28.56 12.61 -2.32
CA ASP A 222 29.63 11.63 -2.12
C ASP A 222 29.09 10.21 -1.90
N GLN A 223 28.02 10.08 -1.12
CA GLN A 223 27.35 8.80 -0.88
C GLN A 223 26.67 8.27 -2.14
N GLN A 224 26.06 9.14 -2.96
CA GLN A 224 25.48 8.77 -4.25
C GLN A 224 26.56 8.26 -5.20
N LYS A 225 27.69 8.96 -5.28
CA LYS A 225 28.85 8.55 -6.09
C LYS A 225 29.38 7.19 -5.64
N SER A 226 29.62 7.02 -4.34
CA SER A 226 30.06 5.75 -3.75
C SER A 226 29.06 4.60 -4.03
N LEU A 227 27.76 4.86 -3.90
CA LEU A 227 26.72 3.89 -4.22
C LEU A 227 26.77 3.48 -5.70
N PHE A 228 26.83 4.45 -6.62
CA PHE A 228 26.85 4.16 -8.05
C PHE A 228 28.14 3.43 -8.47
N GLU A 229 29.29 3.83 -7.93
CA GLU A 229 30.57 3.14 -8.16
C GLU A 229 30.53 1.69 -7.66
N SER A 230 29.89 1.43 -6.51
CA SER A 230 29.78 0.07 -5.97
C SER A 230 28.95 -0.89 -6.82
N VAL A 231 28.04 -0.37 -7.65
CA VAL A 231 27.11 -1.16 -8.48
C VAL A 231 27.50 -1.14 -9.97
N THR A 232 28.35 -0.19 -10.40
CA THR A 232 28.77 -0.10 -11.79
C THR A 232 29.84 -1.14 -12.10
N LYS A 233 29.59 -2.01 -13.09
CA LYS A 233 30.62 -2.91 -13.62
C LYS A 233 31.74 -2.05 -14.24
N VAL A 234 33.00 -2.39 -13.96
CA VAL A 234 34.20 -1.69 -14.44
C VAL A 234 34.08 -1.40 -15.95
N GLY A 235 34.03 -0.12 -16.33
CA GLY A 235 34.04 0.32 -17.73
C GLY A 235 32.82 1.11 -18.23
N ASN A 236 31.77 1.33 -17.42
CA ASN A 236 30.54 2.01 -17.86
C ASN A 236 30.28 3.37 -17.17
N THR A 237 31.33 4.18 -16.99
CA THR A 237 31.23 5.50 -16.35
C THR A 237 31.02 6.60 -17.40
N ASN A 238 29.78 6.76 -17.87
CA ASN A 238 29.43 7.99 -18.57
C ASN A 238 29.02 9.06 -17.57
N ALA A 239 29.69 10.22 -17.65
CA ALA A 239 29.51 11.38 -16.79
C ALA A 239 28.02 11.76 -16.63
N GLY A 240 27.47 11.51 -15.44
CA GLY A 240 26.15 12.01 -15.01
C GLY A 240 24.92 11.26 -15.52
N ARG A 241 25.05 10.15 -16.28
CA ARG A 241 23.91 9.31 -16.70
C ARG A 241 24.06 7.89 -16.16
N ILE A 242 22.96 7.33 -15.64
CA ILE A 242 22.94 5.92 -15.22
C ILE A 242 23.11 4.99 -16.44
N PRO A 243 23.74 3.82 -16.27
CA PRO A 243 23.82 2.80 -17.32
C PRO A 243 22.43 2.44 -17.87
N ASN A 244 22.31 2.30 -19.20
CA ASN A 244 21.05 1.93 -19.85
C ASN A 244 20.50 0.59 -19.32
N ASP A 245 21.38 -0.33 -18.92
CA ASP A 245 20.98 -1.62 -18.36
C ASP A 245 20.23 -1.50 -17.03
N TRP A 246 20.47 -0.43 -16.26
CA TRP A 246 19.81 -0.22 -14.98
C TRP A 246 18.36 0.20 -15.11
N SER A 247 17.93 0.68 -16.29
CA SER A 247 16.56 1.14 -16.55
C SER A 247 15.83 0.35 -17.65
N ARG A 248 16.41 -0.77 -18.12
CA ARG A 248 15.88 -1.57 -19.24
C ARG A 248 14.45 -2.09 -19.06
N ASN A 249 14.01 -2.27 -17.81
CA ASN A 249 12.68 -2.77 -17.44
C ASN A 249 11.77 -1.68 -16.85
N VAL A 250 12.21 -0.42 -16.84
CA VAL A 250 11.38 0.71 -16.42
C VAL A 250 10.37 1.02 -17.52
N SER A 251 9.09 1.09 -17.15
CA SER A 251 8.02 1.41 -18.10
C SER A 251 8.23 2.79 -18.73
N ARG A 252 8.15 2.87 -20.06
CA ARG A 252 8.29 4.13 -20.84
C ARG A 252 7.30 5.23 -20.46
N LYS A 253 6.23 4.92 -19.70
CA LYS A 253 5.30 5.93 -19.17
C LYS A 253 5.91 6.81 -18.06
N TYR A 254 7.06 6.42 -17.49
CA TYR A 254 7.73 7.10 -16.38
C TYR A 254 9.15 7.57 -16.72
N GLN A 255 9.54 7.50 -18.00
CA GLN A 255 10.80 8.06 -18.52
C GLN A 255 10.74 9.58 -18.64
#